data_AF-A0A8J4XII6-F1
#
_entry.id   AF-A0A8J4XII6-F1
#
_cell.length_a   1.000
_cell.length_b   1.000
_cell.length_c   1.000
_cell.angle_alpha   90.00
_cell.angle_beta   90.00
_cell.angle_gamma   90.00
#
_symmetry.space_group_name_H-M   'P 1'
#
loop_
_entity.id
_entity.type
_entity.pdbx_description
1 polymer ?
#
loop_
_entity_poly.entity_id
_entity_poly.type
_entity_poly.pdbx_seq_one_letter_code
_entity_poly.pdbx_strand_id
1 'polypeptide(L)' 'MSLNEKISKILENFENTSSDEIIAVLKQIQPQFKSNLTSEYLDGKIQKILDAKDESEKMKQCKALTPYLDWYLQSL' A
#
# COMPACT_ATOMS: atom_id res chain seq x y z
N MET A 1 14.09 -10.64 1.31
CA MET A 1 13.04 -10.23 2.25
C MET A 1 11.70 -10.66 1.72
N SER A 2 10.96 -11.36 2.56
CA SER A 2 9.59 -11.77 2.32
C SER A 2 8.67 -10.54 2.24
N LEU A 3 7.47 -10.71 1.67
CA LEU A 3 6.48 -9.62 1.56
C LEU A 3 6.13 -9.05 2.95
N ASN A 4 6.01 -9.89 3.97
CA ASN A 4 5.73 -9.48 5.35
C ASN A 4 6.84 -8.60 5.93
N GLU A 5 8.11 -8.95 5.70
CA GLU A 5 9.25 -8.15 6.18
C GLU A 5 9.28 -6.78 5.49
N LYS A 6 8.95 -6.72 4.19
CA LYS A 6 8.83 -5.46 3.46
C LYS A 6 7.71 -4.61 4.05
N ILE A 7 6.55 -5.20 4.30
CA ILE A 7 5.41 -4.49 4.87
C ILE A 7 5.73 -3.98 6.28
N SER A 8 6.32 -4.81 7.14
CA SER A 8 6.74 -4.39 8.49
C SER A 8 7.69 -3.20 8.43
N LYS A 9 8.72 -3.25 7.58
CA LYS A 9 9.66 -2.13 7.40
C LYS A 9 8.99 -0.85 6.90
N ILE A 10 8.04 -0.97 5.98
CA ILE A 10 7.27 0.18 5.48
C ILE A 10 6.41 0.76 6.60
N LEU A 11 5.78 -0.06 7.44
CA LEU A 11 4.98 0.42 8.57
C LEU A 11 5.84 1.10 9.64
N GLU A 12 7.00 0.51 9.95
CA GLU A 12 7.95 1.01 10.95
C GLU A 12 8.65 2.29 10.51
N ASN A 13 8.92 2.44 9.20
CA ASN A 13 9.68 3.56 8.66
C ASN A 13 8.93 4.35 7.58
N PHE A 14 7.60 4.40 7.67
CA PHE A 14 6.70 4.91 6.63
C PHE A 14 7.11 6.30 6.13
N GLU A 15 7.47 7.22 7.03
CA GLU A 15 7.80 8.60 6.67
C GLU A 15 9.11 8.74 5.88
N ASN A 16 9.97 7.73 5.91
CA ASN A 16 11.21 7.67 5.14
C ASN A 16 11.13 6.72 3.94
N THR A 17 9.98 6.08 3.71
CA THR A 17 9.74 5.22 2.55
C THR A 17 9.15 6.04 1.41
N SER A 18 9.65 5.85 0.18
CA SER A 18 9.10 6.48 -1.02
C SER A 18 7.71 5.94 -1.35
N SER A 19 6.86 6.79 -1.93
CA SER A 19 5.51 6.39 -2.33
C SER A 19 5.50 5.22 -3.32
N ASP A 20 6.47 5.19 -4.25
CA ASP A 20 6.65 4.09 -5.21
C ASP A 20 6.88 2.73 -4.54
N GLU A 21 7.66 2.68 -3.46
CA GLU A 21 7.93 1.44 -2.73
C GLU A 21 6.65 0.94 -2.02
N ILE A 22 5.89 1.86 -1.42
CA ILE A 22 4.61 1.56 -0.79
C ILE A 22 3.62 1.03 -1.84
N ILE A 23 3.50 1.70 -2.99
CA ILE A 23 2.64 1.27 -4.11
C ILE A 23 3.03 -0.12 -4.61
N ALA A 24 4.32 -0.39 -4.77
CA ALA A 24 4.79 -1.69 -5.22
C ALA A 24 4.39 -2.82 -4.27
N VAL A 25 4.36 -2.55 -2.96
CA VAL A 25 3.88 -3.50 -1.96
C VAL A 25 2.36 -3.61 -1.95
N LEU A 26 1.63 -2.49 -2.09
CA LEU A 26 0.16 -2.49 -2.22
C LEU A 26 -0.31 -3.34 -3.42
N LYS A 27 0.38 -3.25 -4.56
CA LYS A 27 0.11 -4.10 -5.73
C LYS A 27 0.38 -5.58 -5.48
N GLN A 28 1.37 -5.91 -4.64
CA GLN A 28 1.68 -7.31 -4.28
C GLN A 28 0.64 -7.90 -3.33
N ILE A 29 0.03 -7.11 -2.45
CA ILE A 29 -1.06 -7.59 -1.57
C ILE A 29 -2.42 -7.60 -2.26
N GLN A 30 -2.62 -6.82 -3.32
CA GLN A 30 -3.87 -6.73 -4.08
C GLN A 30 -4.48 -8.10 -4.50
N PRO A 31 -3.72 -9.09 -5.01
CA PRO A 31 -4.27 -10.41 -5.36
C PRO A 31 -4.60 -11.29 -4.14
N GLN A 32 -4.15 -10.91 -2.93
CA GLN A 32 -4.41 -11.67 -1.70
C GLN A 32 -5.80 -11.39 -1.14
N PHE A 33 -6.45 -10.31 -1.58
CA PHE A 33 -7.84 -10.03 -1.23
C PHE A 33 -8.77 -11.00 -1.97
N LYS A 34 -9.57 -11.76 -1.22
CA LYS A 34 -10.55 -12.71 -1.78
C LYS A 34 -11.72 -12.04 -2.52
N SER A 35 -11.89 -10.73 -2.36
CA SER A 35 -13.00 -9.97 -2.92
C SER A 35 -12.52 -9.08 -4.06
N ASN A 36 -13.04 -9.32 -5.26
CA ASN A 36 -12.78 -8.48 -6.43
C ASN A 36 -13.08 -7.00 -6.16
N LEU A 37 -14.14 -6.71 -5.40
CA LEU A 37 -14.52 -5.34 -5.03
C LEU A 37 -13.40 -4.63 -4.24
N THR A 38 -12.72 -5.34 -3.34
CA THR A 38 -11.62 -4.79 -2.55
C THR A 38 -10.37 -4.60 -3.42
N SER A 39 -10.08 -5.54 -4.31
CA SER A 39 -8.95 -5.42 -5.26
C SER A 39 -9.14 -4.28 -6.25
N GLU A 40 -10.36 -4.08 -6.78
CA GLU A 40 -10.70 -2.96 -7.68
C GLU A 40 -10.67 -1.61 -6.95
N TYR A 41 -11.18 -1.57 -5.72
CA TYR A 41 -11.11 -0.36 -4.90
C TYR A 41 -9.65 0.04 -4.61
N LEU A 42 -8.80 -0.94 -4.26
CA LEU A 42 -7.38 -0.71 -4.02
C LEU A 42 -6.68 -0.25 -5.30
N ASP A 43 -7.03 -0.82 -6.46
CA ASP A 43 -6.52 -0.39 -7.75
C ASP A 43 -6.82 1.09 -8.01
N GLY A 44 -8.08 1.50 -7.86
CA GLY A 44 -8.49 2.89 -8.04
C GLY A 44 -7.78 3.86 -7.10
N LYS A 45 -7.48 3.43 -5.87
CA LYS A 45 -6.67 4.21 -4.92
C LYS A 45 -5.23 4.33 -5.38
N ILE A 46 -4.62 3.24 -5.85
CA ILE A 46 -3.26 3.24 -6.39
C ILE A 46 -3.16 4.16 -7.61
N GLN A 47 -4.12 4.09 -8.54
CA GLN A 47 -4.17 5.00 -9.69
C GLN A 47 -4.24 6.47 -9.25
N LYS A 48 -5.06 6.77 -8.24
CA LYS A 48 -5.16 8.13 -7.69
C LYS A 48 -3.85 8.61 -7.05
N ILE A 49 -3.07 7.71 -6.44
CA ILE A 49 -1.73 8.03 -5.94
C ILE A 49 -0.78 8.33 -7.10
N LEU A 50 -0.81 7.51 -8.16
CA LEU A 50 0.04 7.69 -9.32
C LEU A 50 -0.25 9.00 -10.08
N ASP A 51 -1.52 9.42 -10.11
CA ASP A 51 -1.97 10.67 -10.73
C ASP A 51 -1.64 11.93 -9.89
N ALA A 52 -1.34 11.77 -8.60
CA ALA A 52 -0.99 12.90 -7.75
C ALA A 52 0.34 13.54 -8.18
N LYS A 53 0.36 14.87 -8.23
CA LYS A 53 1.50 15.66 -8.76
C LYS A 53 2.67 15.74 -7.78
N ASP A 54 2.39 15.73 -6.49
CA ASP A 54 3.39 15.98 -5.45
C ASP A 54 3.55 14.77 -4.54
N GLU A 55 4.80 14.47 -4.17
CA GLU A 55 5.14 13.35 -3.28
C GLU A 55 4.44 13.45 -1.93
N SER A 56 4.24 14.67 -1.42
CA SER A 56 3.49 14.90 -0.17
C SER A 56 2.05 14.39 -0.25
N GLU A 57 1.39 14.58 -1.40
CA GLU A 57 0.03 14.10 -1.62
C GLU A 57 0.00 12.58 -1.83
N LYS A 58 0.97 12.04 -2.58
CA LYS A 58 1.15 10.59 -2.72
C LYS A 58 1.31 9.91 -1.37
N MET A 59 2.17 10.44 -0.51
CA MET A 59 2.41 9.92 0.83
C MET A 59 1.17 9.98 1.72
N LYS A 60 0.38 11.07 1.66
CA LYS A 60 -0.90 11.15 2.38
C LYS A 60 -1.88 10.07 1.94
N GLN A 61 -1.99 9.84 0.64
CA GLN A 61 -2.87 8.81 0.08
C GLN A 61 -2.35 7.40 0.44
N CYS A 62 -1.05 7.14 0.33
CA CYS A 62 -0.42 5.90 0.80
C CYS A 62 -0.70 5.66 2.29
N LYS A 63 -0.66 6.71 3.13
CA LYS A 63 -0.93 6.62 4.57
C LYS A 63 -2.39 6.26 4.88
N ALA A 64 -3.31 6.62 3.98
CA ALA A 64 -4.70 6.17 4.07
C ALA A 64 -4.86 4.68 3.70
N LEU A 65 -3.87 4.08 3.02
CA LEU A 65 -3.86 2.67 2.63
C LEU A 65 -3.06 1.77 3.59
N THR A 66 -2.43 2.34 4.62
CA THR A 66 -1.76 1.59 5.70
C THR A 66 -2.63 0.50 6.34
N PRO A 67 -3.97 0.67 6.53
CA PRO A 67 -4.82 -0.40 7.04
C PRO A 67 -4.84 -1.67 6.19
N TYR A 68 -4.61 -1.58 4.87
CA TYR A 68 -4.52 -2.76 4.00
C TYR A 68 -3.21 -3.53 4.21
N LEU A 69 -2.13 -2.80 4.48
CA LEU A 69 -0.84 -3.38 4.83
C LEU A 69 -0.92 -4.09 6.19
N ASP A 70 -1.54 -3.44 7.18
CA ASP A 70 -1.76 -4.01 8.51
C ASP A 70 -2.66 -5.25 8.46
N TRP A 71 -3.80 -5.16 7.73
CA TRP A 71 -4.69 -6.29 7.50
C TRP A 71 -3.95 -7.50 6.90
N TYR A 72 -3.07 -7.26 5.93
CA TYR A 72 -2.30 -8.34 5.32
C TYR A 72 -1.40 -9.04 6.34
N LEU A 73 -0.73 -8.29 7.22
CA LEU A 73 0.09 -8.85 8.30
C LEU A 73 -0.73 -9.60 9.34
N GLN A 74 -1.96 -9.16 9.64
CA GLN A 74 -2.83 -9.81 10.63
C GLN A 74 -3.65 -10.98 10.09
N SER A 75 -3.82 -11.11 8.77
CA SER A 75 -4.59 -12.20 8.15
C SER A 75 -3.79 -13.51 8.00
N LEU A 76 -2.50 -13.48 8.37
CA LEU A 76 -1.56 -14.60 8.40
C LEU A 76 -1.51 -15.22 9.80
#